data_AF-A0A3E3K404-F1
#
_entry.id   AF-A0A3E3K404-F1
#
_cell.length_a   1.000
_cell.length_b   1.000
_cell.length_c   1.000
_cell.angle_alpha   90.00
_cell.angle_beta   90.00
_cell.angle_gamma   90.00
#
_symmetry.space_group_name_H-M   'P 1'
#
loop_
_entity.id
_entity.type
_entity.pdbx_description
1 polymer ?
#
loop_
_entity_poly.entity_id
_entity_poly.type
_entity_poly.pdbx_seq_one_letter_code
_entity_poly.pdbx_strand_id
1 'polypeptide(L)'
;MKKVFISFSSKNQQLAEKFLEFLQLGMGLRRRDVFCTAFPEKLQTGENFIETIRQQMQECDTVISLITAEYLQSPFCLVEMGAAWALCKQYFPLLTVKYEELDRTPLKGIQMRKLDEQEDLSVVYDELHRCKVLEDHSTAEFYKRTVEFVSYVKKWIAGDYVLHPDEEGYYETVIESVRELSQKQYRCYGIKGHLDNPPDGEQANSDWLFYWGNTFPDLVPGDRVRFKTSKSKVNVFQDLGRARNIYPDDLRKV
;
A
#
# COMPACT_ATOMS: atom_id res chain seq x y z
N MET A 1 -6.62 -26.48 -7.24
CA MET A 1 -6.94 -25.27 -6.46
C MET A 1 -6.67 -24.06 -7.32
N LYS A 2 -7.48 -23.01 -7.20
CA LYS A 2 -7.38 -21.82 -8.05
C LYS A 2 -6.29 -20.89 -7.52
N LYS A 3 -5.36 -20.49 -8.38
CA LYS A 3 -4.36 -19.46 -8.05
C LYS A 3 -5.00 -18.08 -8.08
N VAL A 4 -4.62 -17.23 -7.14
CA VAL A 4 -5.03 -15.82 -7.06
C VAL A 4 -3.84 -14.93 -7.40
N PHE A 5 -4.02 -14.01 -8.34
CA PHE A 5 -3.08 -12.95 -8.62
C PHE A 5 -3.48 -11.68 -7.85
N ILE A 6 -2.55 -11.08 -7.11
CA ILE A 6 -2.78 -9.79 -6.44
C ILE A 6 -2.02 -8.70 -7.22
N SER A 7 -2.77 -7.78 -7.82
CA SER A 7 -2.25 -6.61 -8.52
C SER A 7 -2.35 -5.38 -7.61
N PHE A 8 -1.25 -4.66 -7.42
CA PHE A 8 -1.19 -3.47 -6.58
C PHE A 8 -0.08 -2.53 -7.06
N SER A 9 -0.13 -1.26 -6.65
CA SER A 9 0.96 -0.30 -6.93
C SER A 9 2.13 -0.56 -5.99
N SER A 10 3.36 -0.63 -6.52
CA SER A 10 4.57 -0.79 -5.69
C SER A 10 4.74 0.31 -4.64
N LYS A 11 4.17 1.50 -4.88
CA LYS A 11 4.09 2.61 -3.91
C LYS A 11 3.18 2.33 -2.70
N ASN A 12 2.38 1.25 -2.75
CA ASN A 12 1.45 0.86 -1.71
C ASN A 12 1.76 -0.56 -1.18
N GLN A 13 3.05 -0.92 -1.15
CA GLN A 13 3.49 -2.23 -0.67
C GLN A 13 2.96 -2.57 0.74
N GLN A 14 2.98 -1.63 1.68
CA GLN A 14 2.49 -1.86 3.04
C GLN A 14 0.98 -2.20 3.08
N LEU A 15 0.17 -1.54 2.25
CA LEU A 15 -1.25 -1.89 2.11
C LEU A 15 -1.42 -3.30 1.54
N ALA A 16 -0.63 -3.66 0.53
CA ALA A 16 -0.66 -4.99 -0.07
C ALA A 16 -0.23 -6.09 0.91
N GLU A 17 0.83 -5.85 1.70
CA GLU A 17 1.29 -6.77 2.76
C GLU A 17 0.21 -6.97 3.83
N LYS A 18 -0.42 -5.89 4.29
CA LYS A 18 -1.52 -5.99 5.27
C LYS A 18 -2.76 -6.67 4.71
N PHE A 19 -3.08 -6.45 3.44
CA PHE A 19 -4.15 -7.16 2.77
C PHE A 19 -3.84 -8.65 2.62
N LEU A 20 -2.60 -9.01 2.28
CA LEU A 20 -2.16 -10.41 2.20
C LEU A 20 -2.23 -11.11 3.57
N GLU A 21 -1.81 -10.44 4.64
CA GLU A 21 -1.96 -10.93 6.02
C GLU A 21 -3.45 -11.18 6.32
N PHE A 22 -4.33 -10.26 5.97
CA PHE A 22 -5.77 -10.40 6.12
C PHE A 22 -6.36 -11.58 5.30
N LEU A 23 -5.97 -11.73 4.03
CA LEU A 23 -6.39 -12.87 3.21
C LEU A 23 -5.97 -14.20 3.84
N GLN A 24 -4.75 -14.28 4.38
CA GLN A 24 -4.21 -15.51 4.96
C GLN A 24 -4.83 -15.84 6.30
N LEU A 25 -4.81 -14.89 7.24
CA LEU A 25 -5.23 -15.10 8.62
C LEU A 25 -6.74 -14.94 8.81
N GLY A 26 -7.37 -14.02 8.08
CA GLY A 26 -8.80 -13.73 8.18
C GLY A 26 -9.65 -14.57 7.23
N MET A 27 -9.24 -14.73 5.98
CA MET A 27 -10.03 -15.48 4.98
C MET A 27 -9.58 -16.94 4.79
N GLY A 28 -8.44 -17.34 5.34
CA GLY A 28 -7.91 -18.71 5.18
C GLY A 28 -7.27 -18.99 3.83
N LEU A 29 -6.89 -17.95 3.06
CA LEU A 29 -6.21 -18.12 1.78
C LEU A 29 -4.79 -18.65 2.00
N ARG A 30 -4.46 -19.78 1.37
CA ARG A 30 -3.13 -20.39 1.55
C ARG A 30 -2.08 -19.59 0.78
N ARG A 31 -0.95 -19.27 1.42
CA ARG A 31 0.18 -18.53 0.80
C ARG A 31 0.67 -19.13 -0.52
N ARG A 32 0.62 -20.47 -0.68
CA ARG A 32 1.03 -21.15 -1.92
C ARG A 32 0.13 -20.86 -3.13
N ASP A 33 -1.14 -20.52 -2.87
CA ASP A 33 -2.16 -20.27 -3.90
C ASP A 33 -2.18 -18.78 -4.32
N VAL A 34 -1.33 -17.95 -3.70
CA VAL A 34 -1.19 -16.53 -4.02
C VAL A 34 0.06 -16.28 -4.84
N PHE A 35 -0.12 -15.56 -5.94
CA PHE A 35 0.95 -14.86 -6.64
C PHE A 35 0.82 -13.36 -6.38
N CYS A 36 1.84 -12.77 -5.77
CA CYS A 36 1.93 -11.35 -5.50
C CYS A 36 3.39 -10.94 -5.55
N THR A 37 3.69 -9.88 -6.30
CA THR A 37 5.06 -9.36 -6.47
C THR A 37 5.60 -8.68 -5.22
N ALA A 38 4.76 -8.44 -4.20
CA ALA A 38 5.21 -8.02 -2.87
C ALA A 38 6.10 -9.07 -2.21
N PHE A 39 6.05 -10.34 -2.64
CA PHE A 39 6.94 -11.40 -2.15
C PHE A 39 8.09 -11.62 -3.13
N PRO A 40 9.33 -11.18 -2.81
CA PRO A 40 10.49 -11.30 -3.70
C PRO A 40 10.79 -12.76 -4.09
N GLU A 41 10.47 -13.70 -3.20
CA GLU A 41 10.66 -15.15 -3.39
C GLU A 41 9.92 -15.72 -4.61
N LYS A 42 8.94 -15.00 -5.17
CA LYS A 42 8.14 -15.44 -6.33
C LYS A 42 8.76 -15.08 -7.68
N LEU A 43 9.88 -14.35 -7.67
CA LEU A 43 10.61 -13.95 -8.87
C LEU A 43 12.01 -14.57 -8.82
N GLN A 44 12.32 -15.44 -9.78
CA GLN A 44 13.63 -16.07 -9.82
C GLN A 44 14.67 -15.08 -10.38
N THR A 45 15.85 -15.03 -9.77
CA THR A 45 16.96 -14.20 -10.25
C THR A 45 17.29 -14.52 -11.71
N GLY A 46 17.30 -13.48 -12.56
CA GLY A 46 17.59 -13.59 -13.99
C GLY A 46 16.36 -13.86 -14.87
N GLU A 47 15.15 -14.04 -14.31
CA GLU A 47 13.93 -14.15 -15.10
C GLU A 47 13.45 -12.80 -15.63
N ASN A 48 12.80 -12.84 -16.80
CA ASN A 48 12.08 -11.70 -17.33
C ASN A 48 10.79 -11.50 -16.53
N PHE A 49 10.84 -10.57 -15.58
CA PHE A 49 9.73 -10.18 -14.71
C PHE A 49 8.40 -9.97 -15.45
N ILE A 50 8.43 -9.33 -16.64
CA ILE A 50 7.22 -9.04 -17.42
C ILE A 50 6.62 -10.34 -17.98
N GLU A 51 7.45 -11.27 -18.45
CA GLU A 51 6.99 -12.57 -18.94
C GLU A 51 6.40 -13.42 -17.82
N THR A 52 7.04 -13.44 -16.64
CA THR A 52 6.53 -14.14 -15.46
C THR A 52 5.14 -13.62 -15.07
N ILE A 53 4.96 -12.30 -14.99
CA ILE A 53 3.64 -11.70 -14.67
C ILE A 53 2.61 -12.06 -15.73
N ARG A 54 2.98 -11.98 -17.02
CA ARG A 54 2.06 -12.34 -18.11
C ARG A 54 1.61 -13.80 -18.01
N GLN A 55 2.54 -14.72 -17.73
CA GLN A 55 2.22 -16.13 -17.56
C GLN A 55 1.32 -16.35 -16.34
N GLN A 56 1.64 -15.76 -15.19
CA GLN A 56 0.81 -15.90 -13.99
C GLN A 56 -0.59 -15.32 -14.18
N MET A 57 -0.73 -14.18 -14.86
CA MET A 57 -2.04 -13.59 -15.20
C MET A 57 -2.88 -14.53 -16.08
N GLN A 58 -2.24 -15.28 -17.00
CA GLN A 58 -2.92 -16.27 -17.85
C GLN A 58 -3.28 -17.56 -17.10
N GLU A 59 -2.48 -17.96 -16.12
CA GLU A 59 -2.69 -19.17 -15.33
C GLU A 59 -3.65 -18.97 -14.15
N CYS A 60 -3.83 -17.74 -13.68
CA CYS A 60 -4.70 -17.43 -12.55
C CYS A 60 -6.18 -17.37 -12.98
N ASP A 61 -7.02 -18.09 -12.25
CA ASP A 61 -8.48 -18.04 -12.44
C ASP A 61 -9.10 -16.81 -11.77
N THR A 62 -8.37 -16.13 -10.89
CA THR A 62 -8.86 -15.02 -10.08
C THR A 62 -7.80 -13.95 -9.94
N VAL A 63 -8.18 -12.70 -10.19
CA VAL A 63 -7.36 -11.51 -9.96
C VAL A 63 -8.04 -10.63 -8.93
N ILE A 64 -7.26 -10.15 -7.97
CA ILE A 64 -7.68 -9.10 -7.04
C ILE A 64 -6.78 -7.88 -7.30
N SER A 65 -7.38 -6.75 -7.69
CA SER A 65 -6.65 -5.49 -7.86
C SER A 65 -6.93 -4.57 -6.67
N LEU A 66 -5.89 -4.06 -6.04
CA LEU A 66 -5.98 -3.00 -5.02
C LEU A 66 -5.87 -1.65 -5.70
N ILE A 67 -7.02 -1.03 -6.00
CA ILE A 67 -7.10 0.18 -6.80
C ILE A 67 -7.07 1.41 -5.90
N THR A 68 -5.87 1.99 -5.85
CA THR A 68 -5.54 3.25 -5.17
C THR A 68 -5.26 4.35 -6.19
N ALA A 69 -5.06 5.58 -5.71
CA ALA A 69 -4.65 6.69 -6.59
C ALA A 69 -3.31 6.39 -7.28
N GLU A 70 -2.35 5.81 -6.56
CA GLU A 70 -1.04 5.42 -7.11
C GLU A 70 -1.12 4.21 -8.05
N TYR A 71 -2.15 3.36 -7.92
CA TYR A 71 -2.45 2.30 -8.88
C TYR A 71 -2.85 2.90 -10.23
N LEU A 72 -3.78 3.88 -10.22
CA LEU A 72 -4.27 4.54 -11.43
C LEU A 72 -3.20 5.37 -12.14
N GLN A 73 -2.16 5.80 -11.42
CA GLN A 73 -1.02 6.52 -11.98
C GLN A 73 0.09 5.61 -12.52
N SER A 74 0.03 4.31 -12.25
CA SER A 74 1.06 3.35 -12.66
C SER A 74 0.70 2.73 -14.02
N PRO A 75 1.46 3.01 -15.10
CA PRO A 75 1.18 2.42 -16.42
C PRO A 75 1.19 0.89 -16.38
N PHE A 76 2.06 0.30 -15.55
CA PHE A 76 2.14 -1.14 -15.39
C PHE A 76 0.88 -1.72 -14.75
N CYS A 77 0.37 -1.10 -13.68
CA CYS A 77 -0.87 -1.50 -13.03
C CYS A 77 -2.07 -1.36 -13.98
N LEU A 78 -2.11 -0.32 -14.82
CA LEU A 78 -3.16 -0.15 -15.81
C LEU A 78 -3.15 -1.25 -16.89
N VAL A 79 -1.96 -1.72 -17.29
CA VAL A 79 -1.81 -2.87 -18.19
C VAL A 79 -2.31 -4.16 -17.53
N GLU A 80 -1.92 -4.40 -16.27
CA GLU A 80 -2.41 -5.56 -15.51
C GLU A 80 -3.93 -5.53 -15.33
N MET A 81 -4.51 -4.37 -15.02
CA MET A 81 -5.96 -4.17 -14.93
C MET A 81 -6.66 -4.50 -16.25
N GLY A 82 -6.12 -4.01 -17.39
CA GLY A 82 -6.67 -4.32 -18.70
C GLY A 82 -6.59 -5.81 -19.04
N ALA A 83 -5.48 -6.47 -18.68
CA ALA A 83 -5.32 -7.92 -18.85
C ALA A 83 -6.30 -8.71 -17.96
N ALA A 84 -6.45 -8.32 -16.69
CA ALA A 84 -7.39 -8.94 -15.76
C ALA A 84 -8.84 -8.81 -16.26
N TRP A 85 -9.22 -7.62 -16.70
CA TRP A 85 -10.53 -7.35 -17.28
C TRP A 85 -10.82 -8.19 -18.53
N ALA A 86 -9.83 -8.35 -19.42
CA ALA A 86 -10.02 -9.03 -20.69
C ALA A 86 -9.91 -10.56 -20.61
N LEU A 87 -9.08 -11.09 -19.71
CA LEU A 87 -8.65 -12.50 -19.74
C LEU A 87 -9.12 -13.32 -18.53
N CYS A 88 -9.40 -12.69 -17.39
CA CYS A 88 -9.60 -13.45 -16.15
C CYS A 88 -11.07 -13.84 -15.95
N LYS A 89 -11.26 -15.05 -15.41
CA LYS A 89 -12.60 -15.60 -15.17
C LYS A 89 -13.32 -14.91 -14.02
N GLN A 90 -12.57 -14.52 -13.00
CA GLN A 90 -13.08 -13.83 -11.81
C GLN A 90 -12.17 -12.65 -11.53
N TYR A 91 -12.76 -11.46 -11.47
CA TYR A 91 -12.01 -10.24 -11.23
C TYR A 91 -12.63 -9.47 -10.08
N PHE A 92 -11.81 -9.14 -9.08
CA PHE A 92 -12.18 -8.42 -7.87
C PHE A 92 -11.41 -7.10 -7.80
N PRO A 93 -11.93 -6.01 -8.39
CA PRO A 93 -11.37 -4.68 -8.20
C PRO A 93 -11.82 -4.16 -6.83
N LEU A 94 -10.86 -3.97 -5.93
CA LEU A 94 -11.10 -3.48 -4.57
C LEU A 94 -10.55 -2.05 -4.44
N LEU A 95 -11.40 -1.11 -4.04
CA LEU A 95 -11.14 0.33 -4.19
C LEU A 95 -10.78 1.01 -2.86
N THR A 96 -9.85 1.97 -2.92
CA THR A 96 -9.74 3.07 -1.95
C THR A 96 -10.04 4.44 -2.58
N VAL A 97 -10.18 4.48 -3.90
CA VAL A 97 -10.53 5.68 -4.68
C VAL A 97 -12.03 5.81 -4.82
N LYS A 98 -12.49 6.99 -5.27
CA LYS A 98 -13.91 7.15 -5.60
C LYS A 98 -14.22 6.48 -6.94
N TYR A 99 -15.47 6.04 -7.10
CA TYR A 99 -15.92 5.36 -8.32
C TYR A 99 -15.72 6.20 -9.59
N GLU A 100 -15.90 7.52 -9.49
CA GLU A 100 -15.80 8.45 -10.61
C GLU A 100 -14.37 8.54 -11.17
N GLU A 101 -13.35 8.21 -10.36
CA GLU A 101 -11.95 8.18 -10.80
C GLU A 101 -11.68 7.04 -11.81
N LEU A 102 -12.59 6.07 -11.90
CA LEU A 102 -12.50 4.90 -12.77
C LEU A 102 -13.21 5.07 -14.10
N ASP A 103 -13.90 6.19 -14.34
CA ASP A 103 -14.65 6.46 -15.57
C ASP A 103 -13.81 6.38 -16.84
N ARG A 104 -12.49 6.51 -16.71
CA ARG A 104 -11.50 6.45 -17.80
C ARG A 104 -10.85 5.07 -17.96
N THR A 105 -11.32 4.08 -17.21
CA THR A 105 -10.78 2.72 -17.23
C THR A 105 -11.81 1.72 -17.78
N PRO A 106 -11.39 0.50 -18.19
CA PRO A 106 -12.32 -0.56 -18.56
C PRO A 106 -13.26 -1.03 -17.43
N LEU A 107 -13.06 -0.54 -16.20
CA LEU A 107 -13.88 -0.89 -15.04
C LEU A 107 -15.22 -0.14 -14.99
N LYS A 108 -15.43 0.82 -15.91
CA LYS A 108 -16.72 1.50 -16.01
C LYS A 108 -17.84 0.50 -16.27
N GLY A 109 -18.81 0.44 -15.37
CA GLY A 109 -19.94 -0.50 -15.44
C GLY A 109 -19.66 -1.89 -14.85
N ILE A 110 -18.50 -2.09 -14.22
CA ILE A 110 -18.18 -3.30 -13.46
C ILE A 110 -18.56 -3.10 -11.99
N GLN A 111 -19.12 -4.13 -11.37
CA GLN A 111 -19.35 -4.12 -9.92
C GLN A 111 -18.01 -4.19 -9.20
N MET A 112 -17.77 -3.25 -8.29
CA MET A 112 -16.55 -3.18 -7.49
C MET A 112 -16.90 -3.10 -6.01
N ARG A 113 -15.90 -3.29 -5.16
CA ARG A 113 -16.03 -3.34 -3.71
C ARG A 113 -15.03 -2.40 -3.07
N LYS A 114 -15.40 -1.77 -1.96
CA LYS A 114 -14.48 -0.92 -1.20
C LYS A 114 -13.62 -1.75 -0.24
N LEU A 115 -12.36 -1.36 -0.09
CA LEU A 115 -11.45 -1.95 0.90
C LEU A 115 -11.71 -1.45 2.32
N ASP A 116 -12.35 -0.28 2.45
CA ASP A 116 -12.66 0.37 3.71
C ASP A 116 -14.10 0.13 4.19
N GLU A 117 -14.82 -0.82 3.59
CA GLU A 117 -16.18 -1.19 4.02
C GLU A 117 -16.28 -2.68 4.37
N GLN A 118 -16.73 -2.95 5.60
CA GLN A 118 -16.82 -4.31 6.13
C GLN A 118 -17.85 -5.17 5.39
N GLU A 119 -18.97 -4.56 4.97
CA GLU A 119 -20.02 -5.24 4.21
C GLU A 119 -19.50 -5.68 2.84
N ASP A 120 -18.77 -4.81 2.16
CA ASP A 120 -18.17 -5.12 0.85
C ASP A 120 -17.14 -6.24 0.96
N LEU A 121 -16.28 -6.24 1.99
CA LEU A 121 -15.32 -7.33 2.22
C LEU A 121 -16.01 -8.65 2.61
N SER A 122 -17.17 -8.60 3.27
CA SER A 122 -17.97 -9.80 3.55
C SER A 122 -18.54 -10.41 2.27
N VAL A 123 -18.98 -9.58 1.33
CA VAL A 123 -19.42 -10.05 0.00
C VAL A 123 -18.25 -10.68 -0.75
N VAL A 124 -17.07 -10.07 -0.73
CA VAL A 124 -15.85 -10.64 -1.34
C VAL A 124 -15.52 -12.01 -0.75
N TYR A 125 -15.59 -12.15 0.58
CA TYR A 125 -15.35 -13.42 1.26
C TYR A 125 -16.29 -14.54 0.77
N ASP A 126 -17.59 -14.24 0.70
CA ASP A 126 -18.61 -15.18 0.19
C ASP A 126 -18.38 -15.53 -1.29
N GLU A 127 -18.01 -14.55 -2.11
CA GLU A 127 -17.73 -14.72 -3.54
C GLU A 127 -16.47 -15.57 -3.77
N LEU A 128 -15.42 -15.40 -2.97
CA LEU A 128 -14.21 -16.21 -3.04
C LEU A 128 -14.48 -17.67 -2.66
N HIS A 129 -15.37 -17.94 -1.70
CA HIS A 129 -15.87 -19.30 -1.43
C HIS A 129 -16.69 -19.85 -2.61
N ARG A 130 -17.62 -19.07 -3.14
CA ARG A 130 -18.46 -19.47 -4.29
C ARG A 130 -17.60 -19.82 -5.51
N CYS A 131 -16.51 -19.08 -5.71
CA CYS A 131 -15.56 -19.31 -6.80
C CYS A 131 -14.60 -20.47 -6.53
N LYS A 132 -14.64 -21.11 -5.35
CA LYS A 132 -13.73 -22.18 -4.91
C LYS A 132 -12.27 -21.73 -4.82
N VAL A 133 -12.05 -20.46 -4.51
CA VAL A 133 -10.72 -19.92 -4.15
C VAL A 133 -10.43 -20.27 -2.69
N LEU A 134 -11.43 -20.12 -1.83
CA LEU A 134 -11.37 -20.48 -0.41
C LEU A 134 -12.11 -21.81 -0.18
N GLU A 135 -11.47 -22.73 0.53
CA GLU A 135 -12.03 -24.07 0.83
C GLU A 135 -12.69 -24.11 2.21
N ASP A 136 -12.05 -23.51 3.22
CA ASP A 136 -12.45 -23.62 4.63
C ASP A 136 -13.11 -22.34 5.13
N HIS A 137 -14.23 -22.47 5.84
CA HIS A 137 -14.95 -21.31 6.38
C HIS A 137 -14.55 -21.05 7.83
N SER A 138 -14.16 -19.81 8.14
CA SER A 138 -13.96 -19.34 9.52
C SER A 138 -14.56 -17.95 9.71
N THR A 139 -15.89 -17.87 9.74
CA THR A 139 -16.61 -16.59 9.81
C THR A 139 -16.23 -15.75 11.03
N ALA A 140 -15.94 -16.38 12.18
CA ALA A 140 -15.57 -15.65 13.39
C ALA A 140 -14.19 -14.99 13.27
N GLU A 141 -13.20 -15.72 12.74
CA GLU A 141 -11.85 -15.16 12.50
C GLU A 141 -11.91 -14.10 11.40
N PHE A 142 -12.63 -14.38 10.32
CA PHE A 142 -12.90 -13.41 9.26
C PHE A 142 -13.45 -12.10 9.83
N TYR A 143 -14.54 -12.16 10.61
CA TYR A 143 -15.17 -10.95 11.16
C TYR A 143 -14.19 -10.14 12.02
N LYS A 144 -13.47 -10.81 12.93
CA LYS A 144 -12.47 -10.16 13.79
C LYS A 144 -11.41 -9.44 12.96
N ARG A 145 -10.82 -10.13 11.97
CA ARG A 145 -9.75 -9.58 11.14
C ARG A 145 -10.23 -8.52 10.17
N THR A 146 -11.47 -8.61 9.69
CA THR A 146 -12.07 -7.59 8.83
C THR A 146 -12.21 -6.26 9.58
N VAL A 147 -12.61 -6.28 10.86
CA VAL A 147 -12.68 -5.05 11.67
C VAL A 147 -11.28 -4.41 11.83
N GLU A 148 -10.26 -5.22 12.12
CA GLU A 148 -8.88 -4.76 12.23
C GLU A 148 -8.37 -4.16 10.90
N PHE A 149 -8.60 -4.87 9.80
CA PHE A 149 -8.15 -4.46 8.46
C PHE A 149 -8.87 -3.19 7.96
N VAL A 150 -10.20 -3.11 8.08
CA VAL A 150 -10.97 -1.93 7.68
C VAL A 150 -10.53 -0.69 8.47
N SER A 151 -10.29 -0.84 9.78
CA SER A 151 -9.77 0.25 10.61
C SER A 151 -8.40 0.74 10.11
N TYR A 152 -7.52 -0.20 9.74
CA TYR A 152 -6.22 0.12 9.13
C TYR A 152 -6.39 0.88 7.80
N VAL A 153 -7.25 0.40 6.88
CA VAL A 153 -7.46 1.03 5.56
C VAL A 153 -8.04 2.43 5.73
N LYS A 154 -9.00 2.65 6.63
CA LYS A 154 -9.57 3.98 6.88
C LYS A 154 -8.51 4.99 7.34
N LYS A 155 -7.63 4.58 8.26
CA LYS A 155 -6.49 5.43 8.69
C LYS A 155 -5.53 5.69 7.53
N TRP A 156 -5.25 4.66 6.73
CA TRP A 156 -4.38 4.79 5.56
C TRP A 156 -4.94 5.78 4.53
N ILE A 157 -6.24 5.73 4.25
CA ILE A 157 -6.94 6.66 3.34
C ILE A 157 -6.94 8.09 3.91
N ALA A 158 -7.16 8.23 5.22
CA ALA A 158 -7.19 9.53 5.89
C ALA A 158 -5.82 10.25 5.91
N GLY A 159 -4.74 9.55 5.55
CA GLY A 159 -3.37 10.05 5.75
C GLY A 159 -2.86 9.88 7.19
N ASP A 160 -3.73 9.43 8.10
CA ASP A 160 -3.41 9.05 9.49
C ASP A 160 -2.70 7.70 9.59
N TYR A 161 -1.97 7.30 8.53
CA TYR A 161 -1.22 6.06 8.52
C TYR A 161 -0.09 6.12 9.53
N VAL A 162 -0.07 5.19 10.47
CA VAL A 162 0.90 5.19 11.56
C VAL A 162 2.10 4.31 11.21
N LEU A 163 3.29 4.91 11.21
CA LEU A 163 4.58 4.26 11.02
C LEU A 163 5.04 3.70 12.36
N HIS A 164 5.15 2.38 12.44
CA HIS A 164 5.76 1.68 13.56
C HIS A 164 7.23 1.38 13.24
N PRO A 165 8.15 1.55 14.20
CA PRO A 165 9.53 1.16 13.98
C PRO A 165 9.67 -0.37 14.01
N ASP A 166 10.64 -0.90 13.28
CA ASP A 166 11.08 -2.29 13.42
C ASP A 166 11.82 -2.54 14.74
N GLU A 167 12.27 -3.78 14.98
CA GLU A 167 12.99 -4.18 16.19
C GLU A 167 14.30 -3.39 16.41
N GLU A 168 14.89 -2.85 15.34
CA GLU A 168 16.10 -2.02 15.39
C GLU A 168 15.79 -0.52 15.54
N GLY A 169 14.51 -0.14 15.55
CA GLY A 169 14.04 1.24 15.69
C GLY A 169 13.91 2.01 14.37
N TYR A 170 13.94 1.35 13.20
CA TYR A 170 13.78 2.01 11.92
C TYR A 170 12.33 2.07 11.46
N TYR A 171 11.98 3.19 10.88
CA TYR A 171 10.73 3.40 10.16
C TYR A 171 10.97 3.24 8.66
N GLU A 172 10.01 2.65 7.96
CA GLU A 172 9.99 2.60 6.49
C GLU A 172 8.78 3.35 5.94
N THR A 173 9.04 4.25 5.00
CA THR A 173 8.00 5.07 4.37
C THR A 173 8.38 5.44 2.93
N VAL A 174 7.48 6.15 2.26
CA VAL A 174 7.66 6.70 0.92
C VAL A 174 7.71 8.23 1.02
N ILE A 175 8.60 8.85 0.24
CA ILE A 175 8.60 10.29 0.06
C ILE A 175 7.39 10.70 -0.77
N GLU A 176 6.52 11.55 -0.24
CA GLU A 176 5.32 12.04 -0.93
C GLU A 176 5.58 13.34 -1.68
N SER A 177 6.43 14.22 -1.12
CA SER A 177 6.64 15.55 -1.67
C SER A 177 8.00 16.13 -1.29
N VAL A 178 8.44 17.13 -2.06
CA VAL A 178 9.62 17.95 -1.75
C VAL A 178 9.14 19.36 -1.43
N ARG A 179 9.58 19.92 -0.31
CA ARG A 179 9.35 21.33 0.03
C ARG A 179 10.59 22.14 -0.27
N GLU A 180 10.46 23.01 -1.26
CA GLU A 180 11.51 23.96 -1.61
C GLU A 180 11.69 25.01 -0.50
N LEU A 181 12.91 25.10 0.02
CA LEU A 181 13.29 26.06 1.05
C LEU A 181 14.08 27.22 0.43
N SER A 182 13.91 28.41 0.98
CA SER A 182 14.74 29.58 0.63
C SER A 182 16.22 29.35 0.97
N GLN A 183 16.47 28.66 2.08
CA GLN A 183 17.80 28.26 2.52
C GLN A 183 18.19 26.93 1.86
N LYS A 184 18.92 27.01 0.74
CA LYS A 184 19.33 25.86 -0.09
C LYS A 184 20.28 24.86 0.58
N GLN A 185 20.79 25.19 1.77
CA GLN A 185 21.60 24.27 2.59
C GLN A 185 20.77 23.22 3.32
N TYR A 186 19.45 23.36 3.37
CA TYR A 186 18.55 22.38 4.00
C TYR A 186 17.82 21.56 2.94
N ARG A 187 17.34 20.39 3.38
CA ARG A 187 16.44 19.52 2.65
C ARG A 187 15.19 19.27 3.48
N CYS A 188 14.04 19.21 2.82
CA CYS A 188 12.75 19.01 3.47
C CYS A 188 11.85 18.14 2.58
N TYR A 189 11.57 16.93 3.04
CA TYR A 189 10.81 15.93 2.29
C TYR A 189 9.62 15.45 3.11
N GLY A 190 8.42 15.55 2.55
CA GLY A 190 7.20 15.05 3.18
C GLY A 190 7.17 13.54 3.08
N ILE A 191 6.85 12.86 4.18
CA ILE A 191 6.74 11.40 4.23
C ILE A 191 5.29 10.95 4.31
N LYS A 192 5.01 9.76 3.78
CA LYS A 192 3.69 9.13 3.90
C LYS A 192 3.48 8.62 5.33
N GLY A 193 2.41 9.10 5.97
CA GLY A 193 2.03 8.72 7.33
C GLY A 193 2.79 9.48 8.43
N HIS A 194 2.57 9.05 9.67
CA HIS A 194 3.05 9.68 10.89
C HIS A 194 3.75 8.68 11.79
N LEU A 195 4.77 9.10 12.52
CA LEU A 195 5.37 8.23 13.54
C LEU A 195 4.34 7.87 14.61
N ASP A 196 4.29 6.59 15.00
CA ASP A 196 3.43 6.09 16.09
C ASP A 196 3.73 6.76 17.42
N ASN A 197 5.02 6.80 17.77
CA ASN A 197 5.53 7.39 19.00
C ASN A 197 6.64 8.38 18.64
N PRO A 198 6.29 9.58 18.14
CA PRO A 198 7.28 10.57 17.74
C PRO A 198 8.07 11.05 18.97
N PRO A 199 9.38 11.33 18.86
CA PRO A 199 10.20 11.82 19.96
C PRO A 199 9.66 13.08 20.66
N ASP A 200 8.93 13.93 19.94
CA ASP A 200 8.29 15.13 20.50
C ASP A 200 7.02 14.86 21.32
N GLY A 201 6.38 13.69 21.16
CA GLY A 201 5.13 13.34 21.86
C GLY A 201 3.91 14.19 21.49
N GLU A 202 3.98 15.02 20.44
CA GLU A 202 2.89 15.88 19.99
C GLU A 202 2.19 15.30 18.76
N GLN A 203 0.99 15.79 18.42
CA GLN A 203 0.33 15.50 17.14
C GLN A 203 0.66 16.58 16.09
N ALA A 204 0.79 16.14 14.83
CA ALA A 204 1.03 16.99 13.66
C ALA A 204 0.16 16.53 12.49
N ASN A 205 -0.13 17.45 11.56
CA ASN A 205 -0.92 17.19 10.35
C ASN A 205 -0.09 16.60 9.21
N SER A 206 1.24 16.70 9.29
CA SER A 206 2.17 16.09 8.33
C SER A 206 3.55 15.92 8.94
N ASP A 207 4.30 14.93 8.45
CA ASP A 207 5.65 14.60 8.91
C ASP A 207 6.68 14.83 7.79
N TRP A 208 7.81 15.42 8.14
CA TRP A 208 8.80 15.89 7.17
C TRP A 208 10.22 15.55 7.61
N LEU A 209 10.97 14.80 6.80
CA LEU A 209 12.41 14.63 7.01
C LEU A 209 13.10 15.97 6.75
N PHE A 210 13.84 16.47 7.73
CA PHE A 210 14.51 17.77 7.67
C PHE A 210 15.98 17.64 8.10
N TYR A 211 16.88 17.91 7.18
CA TYR A 211 18.33 17.74 7.41
C TYR A 211 19.17 18.70 6.54
N TRP A 212 20.47 18.78 6.84
CA TRP A 212 21.43 19.54 6.04
C TRP A 212 21.73 18.83 4.71
N GLY A 213 21.86 19.59 3.64
CA GLY A 213 22.31 19.08 2.35
C GLY A 213 23.66 18.36 2.49
N ASN A 214 23.83 17.28 1.74
CA ASN A 214 24.99 16.37 1.77
C ASN A 214 25.12 15.50 3.03
N THR A 215 24.24 15.61 4.04
CA THR A 215 24.21 14.64 5.17
C THR A 215 23.69 13.28 4.72
N PHE A 216 22.63 13.28 3.93
CA PHE A 216 21.99 12.09 3.37
C PHE A 216 21.71 12.31 1.87
N PRO A 217 21.35 11.26 1.11
CA PRO A 217 21.02 11.39 -0.31
C PRO A 217 19.92 12.42 -0.55
N ASP A 218 19.94 13.02 -1.75
CA ASP A 218 18.78 13.75 -2.25
C ASP A 218 17.70 12.75 -2.66
N LEU A 219 16.45 13.07 -2.33
CA LEU A 219 15.31 12.19 -2.46
C LEU A 219 14.27 12.80 -3.40
N VAL A 220 13.48 11.95 -4.06
CA VAL A 220 12.36 12.38 -4.91
C VAL A 220 11.05 11.70 -4.53
N PRO A 221 9.89 12.29 -4.86
CA PRO A 221 8.60 11.65 -4.60
C PRO A 221 8.51 10.25 -5.21
N GLY A 222 8.08 9.28 -4.40
CA GLY A 222 8.06 7.86 -4.73
C GLY A 222 9.27 7.07 -4.25
N ASP A 223 10.34 7.72 -3.79
CA ASP A 223 11.46 7.02 -3.17
C ASP A 223 11.04 6.35 -1.87
N ARG A 224 11.39 5.07 -1.72
CA ARG A 224 11.28 4.38 -0.44
C ARG A 224 12.50 4.68 0.41
N VAL A 225 12.25 4.97 1.68
CA VAL A 225 13.30 5.30 2.63
C VAL A 225 13.11 4.52 3.90
N ARG A 226 14.24 4.14 4.48
CA ARG A 226 14.35 3.58 5.82
C ARG A 226 15.17 4.55 6.66
N PHE A 227 14.60 4.99 7.78
CA PHE A 227 15.22 6.00 8.61
C PHE A 227 15.02 5.71 10.09
N LYS A 228 15.92 6.22 10.92
CA LYS A 228 15.83 6.18 12.37
C LYS A 228 15.96 7.60 12.90
N THR A 229 15.24 7.91 13.98
CA THR A 229 15.28 9.23 14.58
C THR A 229 15.10 9.17 16.09
N SER A 230 15.86 10.01 16.77
CA SER A 230 15.80 10.28 18.21
C SER A 230 15.21 11.67 18.49
N LYS A 231 14.96 12.47 17.45
CA LYS A 231 14.55 13.87 17.57
C LYS A 231 13.52 14.25 16.51
N SER A 232 12.44 14.83 16.97
CA SER A 232 11.47 15.50 16.12
C SER A 232 10.99 16.79 16.80
N LYS A 233 10.32 17.66 16.04
CA LYS A 233 9.72 18.88 16.54
C LYS A 233 8.53 19.29 15.70
N VAL A 234 7.38 19.49 16.34
CA VAL A 234 6.23 20.11 15.70
C VAL A 234 6.42 21.63 15.61
N ASN A 235 6.19 22.19 14.43
CA ASN A 235 6.19 23.62 14.18
C ASN A 235 4.92 24.01 13.40
N VAL A 236 4.57 25.29 13.42
CA VAL A 236 3.46 25.83 12.62
C VAL A 236 4.04 26.62 11.46
N PHE A 237 3.72 26.21 10.23
CA PHE A 237 4.12 26.88 9.01
C PHE A 237 2.89 27.45 8.28
N GLN A 238 3.10 28.55 7.55
CA GLN A 238 2.02 29.22 6.81
C GLN A 238 1.45 28.34 5.69
N ASP A 239 2.32 27.56 5.03
CA ASP A 239 2.01 26.66 3.91
C ASP A 239 1.59 25.25 4.36
N LEU A 240 2.12 24.75 5.48
CA LEU A 240 1.90 23.36 5.93
C LEU A 240 0.98 23.21 7.16
N GLY A 241 0.65 24.29 7.87
CA GLY A 241 -0.02 24.21 9.17
C GLY A 241 0.89 23.59 10.25
N ARG A 242 0.31 22.82 11.19
CA ARG A 242 1.09 22.06 12.19
C ARG A 242 1.80 20.89 11.51
N ALA A 243 3.10 21.02 11.29
CA ALA A 243 3.91 19.97 10.67
C ALA A 243 5.09 19.58 11.57
N ARG A 244 5.44 18.28 11.58
CA ARG A 244 6.56 17.72 12.33
C ARG A 244 7.80 17.70 11.45
N ASN A 245 8.85 18.37 11.91
CA ASN A 245 10.19 18.13 11.41
C ASN A 245 10.77 16.91 12.13
N ILE A 246 11.21 15.93 11.35
CA ILE A 246 11.93 14.75 11.80
C ILE A 246 13.40 14.96 11.46
N TYR A 247 14.28 14.81 12.44
CA TYR A 247 15.73 14.94 12.27
C TYR A 247 16.33 13.53 12.24
N PRO A 248 16.66 12.97 11.08
CA PRO A 248 17.11 11.58 10.99
C PRO A 248 18.50 11.43 11.60
N ASP A 249 18.68 10.40 12.43
CA ASP A 249 19.99 9.95 12.89
C ASP A 249 20.65 9.04 11.85
N ASP A 250 19.83 8.27 11.14
CA ASP A 250 20.21 7.50 9.95
C ASP A 250 19.07 7.55 8.93
N LEU A 251 19.42 7.53 7.65
CA LEU A 251 18.49 7.59 6.53
C LEU A 251 19.15 6.98 5.29
N ARG A 252 18.49 5.99 4.70
CA ARG A 252 18.88 5.35 3.45
C ARG A 252 17.68 5.12 2.54
N LYS A 253 17.94 5.16 1.24
CA LYS A 253 16.99 4.73 0.22
C LYS A 253 16.94 3.20 0.20
N VAL A 254 15.74 2.63 0.03
CA VAL A 254 15.48 1.18 -0.03
C VAL A 254 14.94 0.78 -1.39
#